data_AF-A0A2V5PEE8-F1
#
_entry.id   AF-A0A2V5PEE8-F1
#
_cell.length_a   1.000
_cell.length_b   1.000
_cell.length_c   1.000
_cell.angle_alpha   90.00
_cell.angle_beta   90.00
_cell.angle_gamma   90.00
#
_symmetry.space_group_name_H-M   'P 1'
#
loop_
_entity.id
_entity.type
_entity.pdbx_description
1 polymer ?
#
loop_
_entity_poly.entity_id
_entity_poly.type
_entity_poly.pdbx_seq_one_letter_code
_entity_poly.pdbx_strand_id
1 'polypeptide(L)'
;MLLSPWPALESLPDLNAVPAVWRRLLGQHFEPFRRTFLQPKPEPARSIPCDHCACAHEIIHQPNNSPPETRNTEHGTRIQHPSLLAICRCSPWTCPNLHLSPADIILLELSWPKLARALCRALGLNSHFADVRLHQTFQIGSWSAAAVSAILTIQSDPHEFRRVVAELVARLRQPFILLAPTSTHLDASCAELLACAQAGFFGLDSHVRLSEHGTLQP
;
A
#
# COMPACT_ATOMS: atom_id res chain seq x y z
N MET A 1 -12.16 -11.47 7.84
CA MET A 1 -11.26 -11.71 6.69
C MET A 1 -11.65 -10.72 5.61
N LEU A 2 -10.73 -9.86 5.17
CA LEU A 2 -10.98 -8.99 4.02
C LEU A 2 -11.06 -9.88 2.77
N LEU A 3 -12.20 -9.86 2.09
CA LEU A 3 -12.45 -10.60 0.84
C LEU A 3 -11.70 -9.99 -0.37
N SER A 4 -11.03 -8.86 -0.16
CA SER A 4 -10.48 -7.99 -1.20
C SER A 4 -9.19 -7.32 -0.72
N PRO A 5 -8.15 -7.22 -1.56
CA PRO A 5 -6.89 -6.57 -1.20
C PRO A 5 -6.96 -5.03 -1.25
N TRP A 6 -7.98 -4.47 -1.91
CA TRP A 6 -7.98 -3.04 -2.27
C TRP A 6 -8.14 -2.06 -1.09
N PRO A 7 -8.96 -2.33 -0.05
CA PRO A 7 -9.04 -1.45 1.11
C PRO A 7 -7.69 -1.23 1.81
N ALA A 8 -6.74 -2.17 1.67
CA ALA A 8 -5.40 -2.04 2.23
C ALA A 8 -4.64 -0.83 1.66
N LEU A 9 -4.89 -0.47 0.38
CA LEU A 9 -4.22 0.65 -0.27
C LEU A 9 -4.71 2.00 0.26
N GLU A 10 -5.98 2.09 0.64
CA GLU A 10 -6.55 3.31 1.25
C GLU A 10 -6.16 3.43 2.74
N SER A 11 -5.69 2.35 3.36
CA SER A 11 -5.27 2.36 4.77
C SER A 11 -3.82 2.86 4.97
N LEU A 12 -3.07 3.10 3.89
CA LEU A 12 -1.65 3.46 3.94
C LEU A 12 -1.40 4.80 3.24
N PRO A 13 -1.23 5.91 3.99
CA PRO A 13 -1.08 7.24 3.42
C PRO A 13 0.01 7.37 2.37
N ASP A 14 1.16 6.72 2.53
CA ASP A 14 2.28 6.82 1.58
C ASP A 14 2.47 5.56 0.73
N LEU A 15 1.51 4.62 0.77
CA LEU A 15 1.56 3.33 0.07
C LEU A 15 2.85 2.55 0.29
N ASN A 16 3.47 2.74 1.46
CA ASN A 16 4.63 1.99 1.89
C ASN A 16 4.53 1.64 3.37
N ALA A 17 5.01 0.44 3.71
CA ALA A 17 5.00 -0.07 5.07
C ALA A 17 5.93 -1.30 5.19
N VAL A 18 6.23 -1.71 6.43
CA VAL A 18 6.94 -2.96 6.69
C VAL A 18 6.08 -4.19 6.38
N PRO A 19 6.66 -5.39 6.21
CA PRO A 19 5.91 -6.59 5.83
C PRO A 19 4.81 -6.95 6.83
N ALA A 20 5.03 -6.69 8.13
CA ALA A 20 4.03 -6.94 9.17
C ALA A 20 2.74 -6.13 8.95
N VAL A 21 2.86 -4.84 8.59
CA VAL A 21 1.70 -3.97 8.31
C VAL A 21 0.96 -4.45 7.07
N TRP A 22 1.69 -4.72 5.99
CA TRP A 22 1.09 -5.23 4.75
C TRP A 22 0.39 -6.58 4.96
N ARG A 23 0.98 -7.51 5.73
CA ARG A 23 0.35 -8.79 6.09
C ARG A 23 -0.94 -8.58 6.87
N ARG A 24 -0.95 -7.66 7.83
CA ARG A 24 -2.13 -7.34 8.62
C ARG A 24 -3.27 -6.81 7.75
N LEU A 25 -2.96 -5.94 6.79
CA LEU A 25 -3.96 -5.31 5.91
C LEU A 25 -4.42 -6.24 4.77
N LEU A 26 -3.52 -7.01 4.15
CA LEU A 26 -3.85 -7.85 3.00
C LEU A 26 -4.29 -9.27 3.39
N GLY A 27 -3.94 -9.73 4.59
CA GLY A 27 -4.24 -11.08 5.05
C GLY A 27 -3.71 -12.15 4.08
N GLN A 28 -4.60 -13.05 3.66
CA GLN A 28 -4.29 -14.11 2.68
C GLN A 28 -3.77 -13.59 1.33
N HIS A 29 -4.10 -12.34 0.97
CA HIS A 29 -3.67 -11.74 -0.28
C HIS A 29 -2.22 -11.22 -0.23
N PHE A 30 -1.57 -11.25 0.93
CA PHE A 30 -0.25 -10.65 1.11
C PHE A 30 0.81 -11.21 0.15
N GLU A 31 1.03 -12.52 0.12
CA GLU A 31 2.09 -13.09 -0.73
C GLU A 31 1.87 -12.87 -2.23
N PRO A 32 0.67 -13.13 -2.82
CA PRO A 32 0.45 -12.84 -4.23
C PRO A 32 0.55 -11.34 -4.53
N PHE A 33 0.03 -10.48 -3.66
CA PHE A 33 0.10 -9.03 -3.85
C PHE A 33 1.54 -8.52 -3.75
N ARG A 34 2.30 -8.97 -2.75
CA ARG A 34 3.70 -8.62 -2.53
C ARG A 34 4.55 -8.97 -3.73
N ARG A 35 4.44 -10.21 -4.23
CA ARG A 35 5.24 -10.70 -5.36
C ARG A 35 5.02 -9.87 -6.62
N THR A 36 3.78 -9.44 -6.86
CA THR A 36 3.43 -8.75 -8.10
C THR A 36 3.54 -7.23 -8.01
N PHE A 37 3.11 -6.63 -6.91
CA PHE A 37 2.86 -5.18 -6.83
C PHE A 37 3.73 -4.44 -5.83
N LEU A 38 4.41 -5.11 -4.91
CA LEU A 38 5.30 -4.44 -3.96
C LEU A 38 6.76 -4.49 -4.43
N GLN A 39 7.52 -3.48 -4.05
CA GLN A 39 8.97 -3.42 -4.27
C GLN A 39 9.67 -2.91 -3.01
N PRO A 40 10.90 -3.36 -2.72
CA PRO A 40 11.65 -2.87 -1.58
C PRO A 40 12.15 -1.45 -1.83
N LYS A 41 12.10 -0.60 -0.81
CA LYS A 41 12.82 0.67 -0.77
C LYS A 41 14.26 0.44 -0.31
N PRO A 42 15.22 1.28 -0.74
CA PRO A 42 16.62 1.18 -0.31
C PRO A 42 16.80 1.38 1.19
N GLU A 43 15.97 2.24 1.78
CA GLU A 43 16.05 2.58 3.19
C GLU A 43 15.25 1.59 4.05
N PRO A 44 15.84 1.02 5.11
CA PRO A 44 15.12 0.20 6.05
C PRO A 44 14.17 1.04 6.90
N ALA A 45 13.13 0.40 7.43
CA ALA A 45 12.25 1.02 8.40
C ALA A 45 13.02 1.39 9.67
N ARG A 46 12.63 2.52 10.28
CA ARG A 46 13.14 2.99 11.58
C ARG A 46 12.26 2.57 12.75
N SER A 47 11.03 2.15 12.44
CA SER A 47 10.08 1.68 13.43
C SER A 47 9.12 0.65 12.82
N ILE A 48 8.49 -0.13 13.70
CA ILE A 48 7.39 -1.05 13.36
C ILE A 48 6.22 -0.80 14.32
N PRO A 49 4.96 -1.05 13.91
CA PRO A 49 3.84 -0.90 14.83
C PRO A 49 3.90 -1.94 15.95
N CYS A 50 3.49 -1.52 17.15
CA CYS A 50 3.28 -2.42 18.27
C CYS A 50 1.87 -3.03 18.21
N ASP A 51 1.79 -4.37 18.22
CA ASP A 51 0.51 -5.08 18.25
C ASP A 51 -0.21 -5.02 19.61
N HIS A 52 0.43 -4.51 20.67
CA HIS A 52 -0.14 -4.47 22.02
C HIS A 52 -0.71 -3.11 22.41
N CYS A 53 0.02 -2.02 22.18
CA CYS A 53 -0.33 -0.68 22.69
C CYS A 53 -0.56 0.38 21.60
N ALA A 54 -0.53 -0.01 20.32
CA ALA A 54 -0.65 0.88 19.16
C ALA A 54 0.43 1.98 19.02
N CYS A 55 1.45 2.02 19.89
CA CYS A 55 2.66 2.81 19.67
C CYS A 55 3.51 2.22 18.53
N ALA A 56 4.61 2.89 18.20
CA ALA A 56 5.65 2.34 17.34
C ALA A 56 6.83 1.82 18.19
N HIS A 57 7.28 0.60 17.91
CA HIS A 57 8.57 0.12 18.35
C HIS A 57 9.67 0.76 17.50
N GLU A 58 10.63 1.40 18.15
CA GLU A 58 11.84 1.93 17.52
C GLU A 58 12.81 0.79 17.22
N ILE A 59 13.37 0.77 16.01
CA ILE A 59 14.37 -0.22 15.61
C ILE A 59 15.76 0.27 16.02
N ILE A 60 16.47 -0.56 16.80
CA ILE A 60 17.81 -0.29 17.29
C ILE A 60 18.74 -1.40 16.80
N HIS A 61 19.91 -1.00 16.32
CA HIS A 61 21.02 -1.89 16.03
C HIS A 61 21.84 -2.09 17.29
N GLN A 62 21.72 -3.25 17.93
CA GLN A 62 22.56 -3.57 19.07
C GLN A 62 23.95 -4.03 18.57
N PRO A 63 25.04 -3.36 18.96
CA PRO A 63 26.38 -3.80 18.61
C PRO A 63 26.67 -5.16 19.25
N ASN A 64 27.49 -5.98 18.58
CA ASN A 64 27.87 -7.34 19.04
C ASN A 64 28.50 -7.39 20.44
N ASN A 65 28.91 -6.24 20.99
CA ASN A 65 29.64 -6.13 22.24
C ASN A 65 28.75 -5.84 23.45
N SER A 66 27.43 -5.78 23.27
CA SER A 66 26.50 -5.69 24.40
C SER A 66 26.62 -6.94 25.28
N PRO A 67 26.60 -6.81 26.62
CA PRO A 67 26.66 -7.96 27.52
C PRO A 67 25.59 -8.97 27.09
N PRO A 68 25.91 -10.27 26.98
CA PRO A 68 24.90 -11.26 26.68
C PRO A 68 23.79 -11.13 27.73
N GLU A 69 22.56 -10.88 27.28
CA GLU A 69 21.41 -11.12 28.15
C GLU A 69 21.54 -12.56 28.64
N THR A 70 21.63 -12.73 29.95
CA THR A 70 21.84 -14.01 30.64
C THR A 70 20.62 -14.91 30.45
N ARG A 71 20.48 -15.49 29.25
CA ARG A 71 19.74 -16.72 29.05
C ARG A 71 20.73 -17.86 29.18
N ASN A 72 20.60 -18.60 30.28
CA ASN A 72 21.25 -19.89 30.47
C ASN A 72 20.83 -20.82 29.33
N THR A 73 21.62 -20.89 28.27
CA THR A 73 21.52 -21.95 27.26
C THR A 73 22.87 -22.64 27.21
N GLU A 74 22.93 -23.78 27.89
CA GLU A 74 23.99 -24.77 27.75
C GLU A 74 23.96 -25.29 26.30
N HIS A 75 25.13 -25.36 25.65
CA HIS A 75 25.39 -25.80 24.28
C HIS A 75 25.21 -24.79 23.14
N GLY A 76 26.36 -24.38 22.58
CA GLY A 76 26.49 -23.98 21.17
C GLY A 76 27.12 -22.61 20.96
N THR A 77 28.27 -22.59 20.29
CA THR A 77 28.97 -21.38 19.83
C THR A 77 28.04 -20.58 18.91
N ARG A 78 27.39 -19.55 19.44
CA ARG A 78 26.44 -18.71 18.70
C ARG A 78 27.23 -17.61 17.99
N ILE A 79 27.22 -17.62 16.66
CA ILE A 79 27.69 -16.47 15.86
C ILE A 79 26.83 -15.27 16.27
N GLN A 80 27.44 -14.30 16.95
CA GLN A 80 26.79 -13.06 17.37
C GLN A 80 26.65 -12.17 16.14
N HIS A 81 25.51 -12.29 15.45
CA HIS A 81 25.10 -11.27 14.50
C HIS A 81 24.60 -10.03 15.26
N PRO A 82 24.78 -8.82 14.71
CA PRO A 82 24.19 -7.62 15.30
C PRO A 82 22.69 -7.86 15.42
N SER A 83 22.17 -7.79 16.63
CA SER A 83 20.76 -8.05 16.88
C SER A 83 19.98 -6.78 16.57
N LEU A 84 19.05 -6.90 15.61
CA LEU A 84 18.04 -5.89 15.39
C LEU A 84 16.96 -6.08 16.45
N LEU A 85 16.75 -5.04 17.25
CA LEU A 85 15.73 -5.03 18.29
C LEU A 85 14.71 -3.95 18.00
N ALA A 86 13.44 -4.28 18.18
CA ALA A 86 12.36 -3.31 18.24
C ALA A 86 12.00 -3.06 19.70
N ILE A 87 12.05 -1.79 20.15
CA ILE A 87 11.75 -1.38 21.53
C ILE A 87 10.58 -0.39 21.54
N CYS A 88 9.54 -0.70 22.32
CA CYS A 88 8.41 0.19 22.49
C CYS A 88 8.62 1.07 23.73
N ARG A 89 8.48 2.39 23.59
CA ARG A 89 8.66 3.36 24.69
C ARG A 89 7.33 3.80 25.32
N CYS A 90 6.33 2.92 25.34
CA CYS A 90 5.02 3.21 25.92
C CYS A 90 5.08 3.35 27.44
N SER A 91 4.10 4.06 28.02
CA SER A 91 3.93 4.19 29.46
C SER A 91 2.50 3.74 29.86
N PRO A 92 2.35 2.74 30.74
CA PRO A 92 3.42 1.94 31.36
C PRO A 92 4.14 1.05 30.32
N TRP A 93 5.43 0.80 30.54
CA TRP A 93 6.25 -0.02 29.63
C TRP A 93 5.92 -1.51 29.83
N THR A 94 4.88 -1.98 29.15
CA THR A 94 4.41 -3.38 29.23
C THR A 94 4.70 -4.19 27.96
N CYS A 95 5.17 -3.55 26.91
CA CYS A 95 5.39 -4.17 25.62
C CYS A 95 6.76 -4.88 25.55
N PRO A 96 6.82 -6.14 25.09
CA PRO A 96 8.08 -6.86 24.97
C PRO A 96 8.97 -6.28 23.86
N ASN A 97 10.28 -6.46 24.03
CA ASN A 97 11.26 -6.25 22.96
C ASN A 97 11.08 -7.33 21.89
N LEU A 98 11.18 -6.93 20.62
CA LEU A 98 11.06 -7.85 19.48
C LEU A 98 12.42 -8.05 18.83
N HIS A 99 12.85 -9.30 18.67
CA HIS A 99 14.01 -9.60 17.84
C HIS A 99 13.58 -9.63 16.37
N LEU A 100 14.27 -8.85 15.56
CA LEU A 100 13.97 -8.68 14.14
C LEU A 100 15.06 -9.32 13.29
N SER A 101 14.65 -9.85 12.14
CA SER A 101 15.55 -10.13 11.03
C SER A 101 15.63 -8.90 10.10
N PRO A 102 16.66 -8.81 9.24
CA PRO A 102 16.70 -7.78 8.21
C PRO A 102 15.45 -7.78 7.30
N ALA A 103 14.82 -8.94 7.11
CA ALA A 103 13.60 -9.06 6.30
C ALA A 103 12.38 -8.38 6.94
N ASP A 104 12.36 -8.22 8.26
CA ASP A 104 11.24 -7.61 8.99
C ASP A 104 11.24 -6.08 8.88
N ILE A 105 12.40 -5.49 8.57
CA ILE A 105 12.59 -4.04 8.48
C ILE A 105 12.68 -3.53 7.03
N ILE A 106 12.47 -4.39 6.04
CA ILE A 106 12.39 -3.96 4.63
C ILE A 106 11.15 -3.10 4.46
N LEU A 107 11.32 -1.85 4.06
CA LEU A 107 10.19 -1.01 3.71
C LEU A 107 9.70 -1.41 2.30
N LEU A 108 8.46 -1.86 2.20
CA LEU A 108 7.83 -2.26 0.93
C LEU A 108 6.90 -1.15 0.47
N GLU A 109 7.05 -0.71 -0.78
CA GLU A 109 6.18 0.28 -1.41
C GLU A 109 5.42 -0.29 -2.61
N LEU A 110 4.29 0.35 -2.94
CA LEU A 110 3.52 0.01 -4.14
C LEU A 110 4.29 0.41 -5.42
N SER A 111 4.46 -0.56 -6.31
CA SER A 111 4.99 -0.35 -7.65
C SER A 111 3.87 0.08 -8.61
N TRP A 112 3.68 1.40 -8.74
CA TRP A 112 2.67 1.98 -9.64
C TRP A 112 2.71 1.45 -11.07
N PRO A 113 3.87 1.33 -11.75
CA PRO A 113 3.91 0.82 -13.12
C PRO A 113 3.44 -0.64 -13.23
N LYS A 114 3.75 -1.48 -12.22
CA LYS A 114 3.31 -2.88 -12.21
C LYS A 114 1.80 -2.99 -12.01
N LEU A 115 1.25 -2.22 -11.07
CA LEU A 115 -0.20 -2.18 -10.82
C LEU A 115 -0.96 -1.64 -12.05
N ALA A 116 -0.53 -0.50 -12.59
CA ALA A 116 -1.12 0.13 -13.77
C ALA A 116 -1.18 -0.84 -14.97
N ARG A 117 -0.08 -1.53 -15.25
CA ARG A 117 -0.01 -2.51 -16.35
C ARG A 117 -0.94 -3.70 -16.11
N ALA A 118 -1.01 -4.21 -14.87
CA ALA A 118 -1.88 -5.32 -14.54
C ALA A 118 -3.36 -4.95 -14.65
N LEU A 119 -3.74 -3.76 -14.18
CA LEU A 119 -5.10 -3.24 -14.31
C LEU A 119 -5.50 -3.03 -15.77
N CYS A 120 -4.61 -2.46 -16.60
CA CYS A 120 -4.90 -2.29 -18.01
C CYS A 120 -5.16 -3.62 -18.71
N ARG A 121 -4.37 -4.66 -18.40
CA ARG A 121 -4.61 -6.01 -18.93
C ARG A 121 -5.93 -6.61 -18.45
N ALA A 122 -6.24 -6.50 -17.16
CA ALA A 122 -7.46 -7.06 -16.60
C ALA A 122 -8.73 -6.39 -17.15
N LEU A 123 -8.67 -5.08 -17.37
CA LEU A 123 -9.80 -4.25 -17.81
C LEU A 123 -9.85 -4.03 -19.33
N GLY A 124 -8.93 -4.61 -20.10
CA GLY A 124 -8.87 -4.44 -21.56
C GLY A 124 -8.55 -3.01 -22.02
N LEU A 125 -7.77 -2.26 -21.22
CA LEU A 125 -7.35 -0.88 -21.53
C LEU A 125 -6.05 -0.86 -22.34
N ASN A 126 -5.90 0.15 -23.18
CA ASN A 126 -4.62 0.46 -23.83
C ASN A 126 -3.69 1.11 -22.81
N SER A 127 -2.58 0.44 -22.46
CA SER A 127 -1.68 0.89 -21.41
C SER A 127 -0.95 2.18 -21.79
N HIS A 128 -1.00 3.18 -20.92
CA HIS A 128 -0.28 4.44 -21.04
C HIS A 128 -0.10 5.02 -19.64
N PHE A 129 1.13 4.98 -19.12
CA PHE A 129 1.42 5.42 -17.77
C PHE A 129 1.99 6.84 -17.77
N ALA A 130 1.25 7.78 -17.18
CA ALA A 130 1.65 9.18 -17.09
C ALA A 130 1.21 9.80 -15.74
N ASP A 131 2.09 10.62 -15.17
CA ASP A 131 1.80 11.43 -14.00
C ASP A 131 0.91 12.61 -14.40
N VAL A 132 -0.26 12.73 -13.76
CA VAL A 132 -1.19 13.84 -13.98
C VAL A 132 -0.96 14.99 -12.99
N ARG A 133 0.13 14.95 -12.23
CA ARG A 133 0.56 15.95 -11.23
C ARG A 133 -0.50 16.18 -10.16
N LEU A 134 -1.00 15.07 -9.62
CA LEU A 134 -1.96 15.02 -8.53
C LEU A 134 -1.48 13.99 -7.51
N HIS A 135 -1.76 14.20 -6.22
CA HIS A 135 -1.32 13.29 -5.18
C HIS A 135 -1.80 11.87 -5.48
N GLN A 136 -0.88 10.91 -5.55
CA GLN A 136 -1.16 9.48 -5.78
C GLN A 136 -2.17 9.20 -6.89
N THR A 137 -2.03 9.93 -8.00
CA THR A 137 -2.96 9.85 -9.12
C THR A 137 -2.18 9.81 -10.43
N PHE A 138 -2.49 8.81 -11.24
CA PHE A 138 -1.83 8.57 -12.52
C PHE A 138 -2.85 8.25 -13.59
N GLN A 139 -2.62 8.72 -14.82
CA GLN A 139 -3.24 8.10 -15.97
C GLN A 139 -2.52 6.77 -16.20
N ILE A 140 -3.27 5.66 -16.21
CA ILE A 140 -2.71 4.31 -16.38
C ILE A 140 -2.96 3.75 -17.79
N GLY A 141 -3.96 4.27 -18.49
CA GLY A 141 -4.31 3.84 -19.83
C GLY A 141 -5.42 4.64 -20.47
N SER A 142 -6.05 4.04 -21.47
CA SER A 142 -7.22 4.59 -22.16
C SER A 142 -8.13 3.49 -22.71
N TRP A 143 -9.41 3.78 -22.77
CA TRP A 143 -10.39 2.96 -23.49
C TRP A 143 -10.47 3.42 -24.95
N SER A 144 -10.33 2.47 -25.89
CA SER A 144 -10.37 2.66 -27.36
C SER A 144 -9.42 3.73 -27.91
N ALA A 145 -8.34 3.35 -28.61
CA ALA A 145 -7.42 4.24 -29.37
C ALA A 145 -7.15 5.65 -28.77
N ALA A 146 -7.04 5.74 -27.42
CA ALA A 146 -6.87 6.98 -26.65
C ALA A 146 -8.06 7.96 -26.55
N ALA A 147 -9.29 7.53 -26.83
CA ALA A 147 -10.47 8.39 -26.77
C ALA A 147 -10.93 8.76 -25.34
N VAL A 148 -10.79 7.84 -24.37
CA VAL A 148 -11.20 8.08 -22.98
C VAL A 148 -10.08 7.66 -22.03
N SER A 149 -9.50 8.62 -21.30
CA SER A 149 -8.42 8.36 -20.35
C SER A 149 -8.90 7.55 -19.15
N ALA A 150 -8.12 6.54 -18.75
CA ALA A 150 -8.33 5.79 -17.51
C ALA A 150 -7.31 6.24 -16.47
N ILE A 151 -7.82 6.80 -15.38
CA ILE A 151 -7.06 7.44 -14.31
C ILE A 151 -7.27 6.62 -13.04
N LEU A 152 -6.17 6.23 -12.40
CA LEU A 152 -6.18 5.58 -11.10
C LEU A 152 -5.77 6.59 -10.04
N THR A 153 -6.58 6.72 -9.00
CA THR A 153 -6.24 7.48 -7.80
C THR A 153 -6.32 6.57 -6.58
N ILE A 154 -5.37 6.70 -5.67
CA ILE A 154 -5.36 5.98 -4.40
C ILE A 154 -5.20 7.01 -3.30
N GLN A 155 -6.24 7.20 -2.49
CA GLN A 155 -6.26 8.20 -1.42
C GLN A 155 -6.61 7.51 -0.10
N SER A 156 -5.94 7.92 0.97
CA SER A 156 -6.24 7.45 2.33
C SER A 156 -7.23 8.33 3.08
N ASP A 157 -7.52 9.51 2.53
CA ASP A 157 -8.38 10.51 3.14
C ASP A 157 -9.50 10.94 2.15
N PRO A 158 -10.77 11.01 2.61
CA PRO A 158 -11.89 11.39 1.76
C PRO A 158 -11.82 12.85 1.26
N HIS A 159 -11.21 13.78 2.01
CA HIS A 159 -11.06 15.16 1.55
C HIS A 159 -10.06 15.26 0.41
N GLU A 160 -8.94 14.54 0.49
CA GLU A 160 -7.97 14.42 -0.59
C GLU A 160 -8.57 13.75 -1.83
N PHE A 161 -9.38 12.70 -1.66
CA PHE A 161 -10.12 12.09 -2.77
C PHE A 161 -11.04 13.09 -3.48
N ARG A 162 -11.86 13.83 -2.72
CA ARG A 162 -12.73 14.87 -3.29
C ARG A 162 -11.94 15.97 -4.00
N ARG A 163 -10.80 16.38 -3.45
CA ARG A 163 -9.89 17.37 -4.06
C ARG A 163 -9.37 16.88 -5.41
N VAL A 164 -8.91 15.63 -5.48
CA VAL A 164 -8.47 15.01 -6.74
C VAL A 164 -9.60 14.96 -7.76
N VAL A 165 -10.81 14.56 -7.37
CA VAL A 165 -11.98 14.52 -8.27
C VAL A 165 -12.27 15.91 -8.84
N ALA A 166 -12.38 16.93 -7.98
CA ALA A 166 -12.66 18.29 -8.42
C ALA A 166 -11.59 18.82 -9.38
N GLU A 167 -10.31 18.55 -9.08
CA GLU A 167 -9.20 19.00 -9.92
C GLU A 167 -9.14 18.27 -11.26
N LEU A 168 -9.40 16.95 -11.30
CA LEU A 168 -9.50 16.18 -12.55
C LEU A 168 -10.63 16.72 -13.45
N VAL A 169 -11.82 16.95 -12.89
CA VAL A 169 -12.96 17.51 -13.61
C VAL A 169 -12.62 18.88 -14.20
N ALA A 170 -12.00 19.76 -13.41
CA ALA A 170 -11.63 21.10 -13.86
C ALA A 170 -10.55 21.12 -14.95
N ARG A 171 -9.58 20.19 -14.88
CA ARG A 171 -8.40 20.16 -15.76
C ARG A 171 -8.63 19.40 -17.06
N LEU A 172 -9.31 18.24 -17.01
CA LEU A 172 -9.48 17.39 -18.19
C LEU A 172 -10.54 17.93 -19.14
N ARG A 173 -11.66 18.44 -18.60
CA ARG A 173 -12.77 19.02 -19.38
C ARG A 173 -13.28 18.11 -20.51
N GLN A 174 -13.15 16.80 -20.33
CA GLN A 174 -13.57 15.76 -21.26
C GLN A 174 -13.93 14.50 -20.48
N PRO A 175 -14.73 13.57 -21.04
CA PRO A 175 -15.06 12.30 -20.41
C PRO A 175 -13.79 11.51 -20.03
N PHE A 176 -13.81 10.87 -18.86
CA PHE A 176 -12.73 9.99 -18.39
C PHE A 176 -13.26 8.86 -17.51
N ILE A 177 -12.42 7.85 -17.28
CA ILE A 177 -12.67 6.76 -16.34
C ILE A 177 -11.84 7.02 -15.09
N LEU A 178 -12.48 7.08 -13.93
CA LEU A 178 -11.82 7.13 -12.62
C LEU A 178 -11.87 5.76 -11.95
N LEU A 179 -10.70 5.25 -11.61
CA LEU A 179 -10.50 4.03 -10.82
C LEU A 179 -10.02 4.43 -9.42
N ALA A 180 -10.52 3.76 -8.41
CA ALA A 180 -10.04 3.84 -7.02
C ALA A 180 -10.08 2.47 -6.36
N PRO A 181 -9.29 2.21 -5.31
CA PRO A 181 -9.29 0.90 -4.66
C PRO A 181 -10.68 0.46 -4.20
N THR A 182 -11.45 1.35 -3.58
CA THR A 182 -12.85 1.12 -3.22
C THR A 182 -13.73 2.32 -3.56
N SER A 183 -15.04 2.18 -3.39
CA SER A 183 -15.99 3.30 -3.45
C SER A 183 -16.15 4.05 -2.13
N THR A 184 -15.37 3.74 -1.10
CA THR A 184 -15.57 4.26 0.27
C THR A 184 -15.45 5.79 0.34
N HIS A 185 -14.58 6.39 -0.47
CA HIS A 185 -14.40 7.84 -0.53
C HIS A 185 -15.30 8.54 -1.57
N LEU A 186 -16.12 7.79 -2.32
CA LEU A 186 -17.05 8.37 -3.30
C LEU A 186 -18.34 8.82 -2.59
N ASP A 187 -18.39 10.10 -2.22
CA ASP A 187 -19.61 10.73 -1.71
C ASP A 187 -20.48 11.37 -2.83
N ALA A 188 -21.61 11.93 -2.42
CA ALA A 188 -22.57 12.56 -3.35
C ALA A 188 -21.98 13.75 -4.13
N SER A 189 -21.10 14.55 -3.51
CA SER A 189 -20.46 15.68 -4.19
C SER A 189 -19.46 15.20 -5.24
N CYS A 190 -18.70 14.15 -4.94
CA CYS A 190 -17.85 13.50 -5.93
C CYS A 190 -18.67 12.94 -7.10
N ALA A 191 -19.77 12.25 -6.82
CA ALA A 191 -20.65 11.69 -7.85
C ALA A 191 -21.25 12.76 -8.76
N GLU A 192 -21.70 13.89 -8.20
CA GLU A 192 -22.20 15.04 -8.96
C GLU A 192 -21.13 15.62 -9.89
N LEU A 193 -19.92 15.87 -9.38
CA LEU A 193 -18.80 16.38 -10.16
C LEU A 193 -18.44 15.45 -11.34
N LEU A 194 -18.38 14.14 -11.08
CA LEU A 194 -18.08 13.15 -12.10
C LEU A 194 -19.19 13.09 -13.16
N ALA A 195 -20.46 13.15 -12.75
CA ALA A 195 -21.60 13.20 -13.66
C ALA A 195 -21.56 14.43 -14.57
N CYS A 196 -21.23 15.62 -14.03
CA CYS A 196 -21.05 16.84 -14.82
C CYS A 196 -19.94 16.70 -15.88
N ALA A 197 -18.88 15.95 -15.58
CA ALA A 197 -17.78 15.69 -16.51
C ALA A 197 -18.02 14.50 -17.45
N GLN A 198 -19.17 13.82 -17.34
CA GLN A 198 -19.45 12.55 -18.03
C GLN A 198 -18.38 11.49 -17.73
N ALA A 199 -17.86 11.48 -16.51
CA ALA A 199 -16.85 10.55 -16.05
C ALA A 199 -17.49 9.32 -15.40
N GLY A 200 -16.96 8.13 -15.72
CA GLY A 200 -17.34 6.88 -15.07
C GLY A 200 -16.45 6.60 -13.85
N PHE A 201 -17.04 6.11 -12.77
CA PHE A 201 -16.29 5.65 -11.59
C PHE A 201 -16.36 4.12 -11.46
N PHE A 202 -15.23 3.48 -11.16
CA PHE A 202 -15.16 2.04 -10.90
C PHE A 202 -14.26 1.76 -9.68
N GLY A 203 -14.85 1.20 -8.62
CA GLY A 203 -14.12 0.68 -7.47
C GLY A 203 -13.47 -0.66 -7.80
N LEU A 204 -12.17 -0.80 -7.56
CA LEU A 204 -11.43 -2.03 -7.88
C LEU A 204 -11.95 -3.23 -7.07
N ASP A 205 -12.44 -3.02 -5.85
CA ASP A 205 -13.09 -4.03 -5.02
C ASP A 205 -14.35 -4.65 -5.60
N SER A 206 -15.05 -3.92 -6.46
CA SER A 206 -16.26 -4.41 -7.12
C SER A 206 -15.98 -5.02 -8.49
N HIS A 207 -14.86 -4.65 -9.12
CA HIS A 207 -14.59 -4.94 -10.53
C HIS A 207 -13.28 -5.68 -10.82
N VAL A 208 -12.43 -5.90 -9.82
CA VAL A 208 -11.15 -6.57 -10.01
C VAL A 208 -10.83 -7.49 -8.84
N ARG A 209 -10.51 -8.73 -9.15
CA ARG A 209 -10.07 -9.75 -8.19
C ARG A 209 -8.59 -10.03 -8.33
N LEU A 210 -7.93 -10.28 -7.20
CA LEU A 210 -6.57 -10.79 -7.16
C LEU A 210 -6.60 -12.32 -7.06
N SER A 211 -6.01 -12.99 -8.04
CA SER A 211 -5.83 -14.46 -7.99
C SER A 211 -4.69 -14.86 -7.04
N GLU A 212 -4.68 -16.13 -6.64
CA GLU A 212 -3.59 -16.73 -5.86
C GLU A 212 -2.23 -16.70 -6.59
N HIS A 213 -2.25 -16.60 -7.92
CA HIS A 213 -1.04 -16.46 -8.73
C HIS A 213 -0.54 -15.01 -8.79
N GLY A 214 -1.27 -14.05 -8.22
CA GLY A 214 -0.91 -12.64 -8.25
C GLY A 214 -1.27 -11.95 -9.57
N THR A 215 -2.23 -12.49 -10.32
CA THR A 215 -2.80 -11.87 -11.53
C THR A 215 -4.11 -11.16 -11.18
N LEU A 216 -4.43 -10.10 -11.92
CA LEU A 216 -5.70 -9.38 -11.80
C LEU A 216 -6.69 -9.91 -12.83
N GLN A 217 -7.94 -10.10 -12.40
CA GLN A 217 -9.06 -10.54 -13.22
C GLN A 217 -10.24 -9.59 -13.01
N PRO A 218 -11.04 -9.31 -14.04
CA PRO A 218 -12.28 -8.55 -13.88
C PRO A 218 -13.32 -9.30 -13.01
#